data_AF-A0A8C7L2T3-F1
#
_entry.id   AF-A0A8C7L2T3-F1
#
_cell.length_a   1.000
_cell.length_b   1.000
_cell.length_c   1.000
_cell.angle_alpha   90.00
_cell.angle_beta   90.00
_cell.angle_gamma   90.00
#
_symmetry.space_group_name_H-M   'P 1'
#
loop_
_entity.id
_entity.type
_entity.pdbx_description
1 polymer ?
#
loop_
_entity_poly.entity_id
_entity_poly.type
_entity_poly.pdbx_seq_one_letter_code
_entity_poly.pdbx_strand_id
1 'polypeptide(L)'
;MVYPPSVVVEALHSYGRDRLMGDVRQFVPMVTALPNTAAPWKPSPAISLQLKTVLRFVGPGDDPRSCRFSQMMEQRLENVFSEAQAKVLDVHTRLSVQMLSVSQSVGSPAVSLVYMVRNGTAPLNGTAASNLLGQLTAEMVGYFLFYPPLVIAERKCPSASSMPYILMIHIKCPQKQI
;
A
#
# COMPACT_ATOMS: atom_id res chain seq x y z
N MET A 1 8.53 -4.25 -16.73
CA MET A 1 7.54 -3.65 -15.80
C MET A 1 7.21 -4.70 -14.75
N VAL A 2 7.23 -4.36 -13.45
CA VAL A 2 7.02 -5.32 -12.35
C VAL A 2 5.81 -4.88 -11.54
N TYR A 3 4.90 -5.82 -11.27
CA TYR A 3 3.68 -5.57 -10.51
C TYR A 3 3.83 -5.99 -9.05
N PRO A 4 3.21 -5.24 -8.12
CA PRO A 4 3.07 -5.67 -6.76
C PRO A 4 2.12 -6.89 -6.69
N PRO A 5 2.32 -7.70 -5.67
CA PRO A 5 1.56 -8.91 -5.35
C PRO A 5 0.06 -8.66 -5.20
N SER A 6 -0.31 -7.54 -4.60
CA SER A 6 -1.70 -7.23 -4.30
C SER A 6 -2.48 -7.10 -5.60
N VAL A 7 -1.84 -6.54 -6.62
CA VAL A 7 -2.38 -6.48 -7.99
C VAL A 7 -2.45 -7.88 -8.60
N VAL A 8 -1.45 -8.73 -8.40
CA VAL A 8 -1.47 -10.12 -8.87
C VAL A 8 -2.60 -10.92 -8.20
N VAL A 9 -2.85 -10.74 -6.91
CA VAL A 9 -3.97 -11.38 -6.19
C VAL A 9 -5.30 -10.92 -6.73
N GLU A 10 -5.47 -9.62 -6.91
CA GLU A 10 -6.70 -9.04 -7.43
C GLU A 10 -6.98 -9.51 -8.86
N ALA A 11 -5.93 -9.63 -9.68
CA ALA A 11 -6.00 -10.21 -11.01
C ALA A 11 -6.39 -11.70 -10.97
N LEU A 12 -5.79 -12.50 -10.09
CA LEU A 12 -6.13 -13.93 -9.95
C LEU A 12 -7.55 -14.13 -9.39
N HIS A 13 -7.98 -13.26 -8.47
CA HIS A 13 -9.33 -13.29 -7.92
C HIS A 13 -10.36 -12.95 -9.01
N SER A 14 -10.10 -11.92 -9.82
CA SER A 14 -10.96 -11.56 -10.96
C SER A 14 -10.92 -12.59 -12.10
N TYR A 15 -9.80 -13.29 -12.28
CA TYR A 15 -9.68 -14.38 -13.24
C TYR A 15 -10.62 -15.56 -12.92
N GLY A 16 -10.84 -15.81 -11.64
CA GLY A 16 -11.79 -16.81 -11.16
C GLY A 16 -11.15 -18.20 -11.01
N ARG A 17 -11.52 -18.88 -9.92
CA ARG A 17 -10.92 -20.15 -9.51
C ARG A 17 -11.11 -21.26 -10.55
N ASP A 18 -12.29 -21.36 -11.16
CA ASP A 18 -12.61 -22.50 -12.04
C ASP A 18 -11.86 -22.40 -13.38
N ARG A 19 -11.66 -21.17 -13.89
CA ARG A 19 -10.82 -20.91 -15.07
C ARG A 19 -9.36 -21.20 -14.78
N LEU A 20 -8.86 -20.73 -13.64
CA LEU A 20 -7.50 -21.02 -13.18
C LEU A 20 -7.24 -22.52 -13.01
N MET A 21 -8.20 -23.24 -12.43
CA MET A 21 -8.15 -24.70 -12.34
C MET A 21 -8.15 -25.37 -13.71
N GLY A 22 -8.96 -24.88 -14.65
CA GLY A 22 -9.01 -25.38 -16.03
C GLY A 22 -7.65 -25.26 -16.73
N ASP A 23 -6.98 -24.12 -16.61
CA ASP A 23 -5.67 -23.90 -17.22
C ASP A 23 -4.58 -24.75 -16.57
N VAL A 24 -4.54 -24.83 -15.24
CA VAL A 24 -3.55 -25.65 -14.54
C VAL A 24 -3.72 -27.13 -14.91
N ARG A 25 -4.96 -27.60 -15.14
CA ARG A 25 -5.24 -28.96 -15.59
C ARG A 25 -4.67 -29.29 -16.97
N GLN A 26 -4.37 -28.30 -17.81
CA GLN A 26 -3.70 -28.54 -19.09
C GLN A 26 -2.27 -29.08 -18.90
N PHE A 27 -1.64 -28.73 -17.78
CA PHE A 27 -0.26 -29.13 -17.45
C PHE A 27 -0.23 -30.20 -16.34
N VAL A 28 -1.19 -30.18 -15.42
CA VAL A 28 -1.32 -31.11 -14.28
C VAL A 28 -2.73 -31.69 -14.26
N PRO A 29 -3.01 -32.77 -15.02
CA PRO A 29 -4.37 -33.25 -15.32
C PRO A 29 -5.20 -33.65 -14.09
N MET A 30 -4.54 -34.01 -12.99
CA MET A 30 -5.18 -34.50 -11.75
C MET A 30 -5.13 -33.49 -10.60
N VAL A 31 -4.91 -32.21 -10.88
CA VAL A 31 -4.93 -31.20 -9.82
C VAL A 31 -6.32 -31.10 -9.20
N THR A 32 -6.41 -31.39 -7.91
CA THR A 32 -7.65 -31.36 -7.12
C THR A 32 -7.78 -30.11 -6.27
N ALA A 33 -6.67 -29.38 -6.08
CA ALA A 33 -6.64 -28.11 -5.36
C ALA A 33 -5.55 -27.21 -5.96
N LEU A 34 -5.84 -25.92 -6.06
CA LEU A 34 -4.79 -24.93 -6.25
C LEU A 34 -4.07 -24.74 -4.92
N PRO A 35 -2.73 -24.56 -4.91
CA PRO A 35 -2.06 -23.98 -3.76
C PRO A 35 -2.84 -22.75 -3.32
N ASN A 36 -3.06 -22.60 -2.02
CA ASN A 36 -3.54 -21.35 -1.48
C ASN A 36 -2.55 -20.27 -1.94
N THR A 37 -2.96 -19.47 -2.92
CA THR A 37 -2.14 -18.39 -3.49
C THR A 37 -1.71 -17.38 -2.44
N ALA A 38 -2.30 -17.46 -1.25
CA ALA A 38 -1.94 -16.68 -0.12
C ALA A 38 -1.61 -17.60 1.09
N ALA A 39 -0.35 -17.58 1.48
CA ALA A 39 0.15 -17.59 2.87
C ALA A 39 1.36 -16.64 2.90
N PRO A 40 1.30 -15.45 3.54
CA PRO A 40 2.45 -14.59 3.58
C PRO A 40 3.52 -15.24 4.46
N TRP A 41 4.75 -15.24 3.99
CA TRP A 41 5.90 -15.71 4.77
C TRP A 41 6.14 -14.83 6.02
N LYS A 42 5.47 -13.67 6.12
CA LYS A 42 5.53 -12.72 7.24
C LYS A 42 4.14 -12.10 7.50
N PRO A 43 3.64 -12.09 8.74
CA PRO A 43 2.30 -11.56 9.05
C PRO A 43 2.16 -10.09 8.65
N SER A 44 0.98 -9.74 8.14
CA SER A 44 0.63 -8.34 7.82
C SER A 44 0.71 -7.46 9.06
N PRO A 45 1.21 -6.22 8.95
CA PRO A 45 1.27 -5.31 10.09
C PRO A 45 -0.12 -5.09 10.69
N ALA A 46 -0.20 -5.00 12.02
CA ALA A 46 -1.44 -4.73 12.72
C ALA A 46 -2.14 -3.47 12.17
N ILE A 47 -3.47 -3.49 12.09
CA ILE A 47 -4.28 -2.38 11.54
C ILE A 47 -3.98 -1.05 12.24
N SER A 48 -3.65 -1.09 13.54
CA SER A 48 -3.24 0.08 14.34
C SER A 48 -1.96 0.77 13.85
N LEU A 49 -1.17 0.12 13.00
CA LEU A 49 0.07 0.62 12.41
C LEU A 49 -0.13 1.13 10.97
N GLN A 50 -1.31 0.92 10.38
CA GLN A 50 -1.59 1.22 8.98
C GLN A 50 -2.23 2.60 8.83
N LEU A 51 -1.75 3.33 7.82
CA LEU A 51 -2.28 4.60 7.37
C LEU A 51 -2.87 4.47 5.98
N LYS A 52 -3.91 5.27 5.71
CA LYS A 52 -4.54 5.38 4.40
C LYS A 52 -4.47 6.82 3.90
N THR A 53 -3.96 7.00 2.70
CA THR A 53 -4.01 8.27 1.96
C THR A 53 -4.72 8.01 0.64
N VAL A 54 -5.63 8.90 0.25
CA VAL A 54 -6.35 8.79 -1.02
C VAL A 54 -5.94 9.95 -1.91
N LEU A 55 -5.41 9.65 -3.09
CA LEU A 55 -5.12 10.63 -4.13
C LEU A 55 -6.36 10.82 -4.99
N ARG A 56 -6.64 12.06 -5.42
CA ARG A 56 -7.78 12.38 -6.28
C ARG A 56 -7.68 11.74 -7.66
N PHE A 57 -6.48 11.79 -8.23
CA PHE A 57 -6.13 11.13 -9.49
C PHE A 57 -4.62 10.95 -9.58
N VAL A 58 -4.20 10.04 -10.44
CA VAL A 58 -2.82 9.88 -10.89
C VAL A 58 -2.81 10.18 -12.39
N GLY A 59 -1.82 10.95 -12.84
CA GLY A 59 -1.72 11.36 -14.24
C GLY A 59 -1.41 10.17 -15.16
N PRO A 60 -1.69 10.28 -16.47
CA PRO A 60 -1.53 9.18 -17.43
C PRO A 60 -0.07 8.72 -17.62
N GLY A 61 0.90 9.50 -17.16
CA GLY A 61 2.33 9.15 -17.23
C GLY A 61 2.79 8.15 -16.16
N ASP A 62 1.97 7.88 -15.15
CA ASP A 62 2.28 6.97 -14.05
C ASP A 62 1.22 5.88 -13.91
N ASP A 63 1.66 4.64 -13.66
CA ASP A 63 0.75 3.52 -13.37
C ASP A 63 0.70 3.26 -11.85
N PRO A 64 -0.43 3.54 -11.17
CA PRO A 64 -0.61 3.27 -9.74
C PRO A 64 -0.37 1.81 -9.35
N ARG A 65 -0.59 0.88 -10.28
CA ARG A 65 -0.41 -0.55 -10.07
C ARG A 65 1.04 -0.98 -10.22
N SER A 66 1.96 -0.09 -10.59
CA SER A 66 3.37 -0.45 -10.80
C SER A 66 4.18 -0.40 -9.51
N CYS A 67 5.23 -1.22 -9.43
CA CYS A 67 6.18 -1.13 -8.33
C CYS A 67 6.95 0.20 -8.30
N ARG A 68 7.22 0.77 -9.47
CA ARG A 68 7.88 2.08 -9.60
C ARG A 68 7.05 3.17 -8.91
N PHE A 69 5.75 3.17 -9.13
CA PHE A 69 4.84 4.10 -8.46
C PHE A 69 4.85 3.90 -6.95
N SER A 70 4.77 2.65 -6.48
CA SER A 70 4.81 2.35 -5.04
C SER A 70 6.10 2.86 -4.38
N GLN A 71 7.27 2.60 -4.97
CA GLN A 71 8.57 3.06 -4.48
C GLN A 71 8.70 4.59 -4.52
N MET A 72 8.23 5.22 -5.60
CA MET A 72 8.19 6.68 -5.71
C MET A 72 7.33 7.28 -4.60
N MET A 73 6.16 6.70 -4.33
CA MET A 73 5.28 7.17 -3.27
C MET A 73 5.86 6.94 -1.87
N GLU A 74 6.58 5.84 -1.63
CA GLU A 74 7.33 5.64 -0.36
C GLU A 74 8.30 6.80 -0.14
N GLN A 75 9.15 7.11 -1.13
CA GLN A 75 10.13 8.19 -1.03
C GLN A 75 9.48 9.56 -0.82
N ARG A 76 8.39 9.85 -1.55
CA ARG A 76 7.67 11.12 -1.39
C ARG A 76 7.01 11.22 -0.02
N LEU A 77 6.42 10.13 0.48
CA LEU A 77 5.85 10.07 1.83
C LEU A 77 6.94 10.24 2.90
N GLU A 78 8.12 9.62 2.73
CA GLU A 78 9.27 9.84 3.62
C GLU A 78 9.64 11.33 3.71
N ASN A 79 9.70 12.03 2.59
CA ASN A 79 9.93 13.47 2.57
C ASN A 79 8.83 14.23 3.31
N VAL A 80 7.55 13.90 3.09
CA VAL A 80 6.43 14.56 3.79
C VAL A 80 6.54 14.35 5.30
N PHE A 81 6.92 13.15 5.75
CA PHE A 81 7.15 12.88 7.17
C PHE A 81 8.33 13.66 7.74
N SER A 82 9.40 13.83 6.98
CA SER A 82 10.54 14.67 7.40
C SER A 82 10.11 16.11 7.64
N GLU A 83 9.33 16.68 6.72
CA GLU A 83 8.80 18.05 6.83
C GLU A 83 7.81 18.20 7.99
N ALA A 84 6.97 17.19 8.20
CA ALA A 84 6.07 17.15 9.34
C ALA A 84 6.84 17.11 10.68
N GLN A 85 7.93 16.34 10.77
CA GLN A 85 8.74 16.28 11.99
C GLN A 85 9.45 17.60 12.28
N ALA A 86 10.04 18.22 11.24
CA ALA A 86 10.69 19.52 11.35
C ALA A 86 9.72 20.59 11.89
N LYS A 87 8.47 20.58 11.41
CA LYS A 87 7.44 21.53 11.85
C LYS A 87 6.99 21.33 13.31
N VAL A 88 6.95 20.10 13.80
CA VAL A 88 6.28 19.77 15.08
C VAL A 88 7.25 19.60 16.23
N LEU A 89 8.38 18.95 15.98
CA LEU A 89 9.29 18.49 17.03
C LEU A 89 10.65 19.18 16.96
N ASP A 90 10.96 19.88 15.87
CA ASP A 90 12.34 20.31 15.52
C ASP A 90 13.34 19.13 15.56
N VAL A 91 12.81 17.91 15.37
CA VAL A 91 13.56 16.65 15.40
C VAL A 91 13.66 16.10 13.99
N HIS A 92 14.84 15.61 13.62
CA HIS A 92 15.12 15.05 12.30
C HIS A 92 15.36 13.54 12.40
N THR A 93 14.35 12.80 12.86
CA THR A 93 14.45 11.33 12.93
C THR A 93 14.18 10.76 11.56
N ARG A 94 15.10 9.95 11.04
CA ARG A 94 14.94 9.34 9.72
C ARG A 94 13.85 8.26 9.73
N LEU A 95 12.63 8.65 9.38
CA LEU A 95 11.52 7.73 9.17
C LEU A 95 11.62 7.07 7.81
N SER A 96 11.21 5.81 7.75
CA SER A 96 11.04 5.08 6.49
C SER A 96 9.58 4.70 6.30
N VAL A 97 9.13 4.69 5.06
CA VAL A 97 7.76 4.34 4.69
C VAL A 97 7.78 3.02 3.94
N GLN A 98 6.89 2.12 4.34
CA GLN A 98 6.65 0.89 3.59
C GLN A 98 5.23 0.91 3.03
N MET A 99 5.13 0.93 1.72
CA MET A 99 3.88 0.73 1.00
C MET A 99 3.42 -0.70 1.22
N LEU A 100 2.19 -0.82 1.69
CA LEU A 100 1.51 -2.10 1.83
C LEU A 100 0.73 -2.34 0.54
N SER A 101 -0.29 -1.53 0.26
CA SER A 101 -1.10 -1.71 -0.93
C SER A 101 -1.41 -0.40 -1.64
N VAL A 102 -1.54 -0.50 -2.95
CA VAL A 102 -2.08 0.54 -3.82
C VAL A 102 -3.27 -0.07 -4.54
N SER A 103 -4.43 0.58 -4.46
CA SER A 103 -5.63 0.15 -5.15
C SER A 103 -6.36 1.35 -5.75
N GLN A 104 -7.00 1.12 -6.90
CA GLN A 104 -7.81 2.11 -7.58
C GLN A 104 -9.20 1.50 -7.79
N SER A 105 -10.24 2.19 -7.34
CA SER A 105 -11.61 1.70 -7.44
C SER A 105 -12.06 1.69 -8.91
N VAL A 106 -12.75 0.64 -9.33
CA VAL A 106 -13.32 0.56 -10.69
C VAL A 106 -14.29 1.74 -10.89
N GLY A 107 -14.12 2.48 -11.99
CA GLY A 107 -14.94 3.66 -12.30
C GLY A 107 -14.57 4.94 -11.54
N SER A 108 -13.49 4.93 -10.74
CA SER A 108 -12.99 6.11 -10.03
C SER A 108 -11.53 6.42 -10.41
N PRO A 109 -11.18 7.68 -10.66
CA PRO A 109 -9.78 8.07 -10.84
C PRO A 109 -8.98 8.00 -9.52
N ALA A 110 -9.67 7.92 -8.36
CA ALA A 110 -9.03 7.99 -7.05
C ALA A 110 -8.21 6.75 -6.71
N VAL A 111 -7.00 6.99 -6.18
CA VAL A 111 -6.04 5.95 -5.82
C VAL A 111 -5.87 5.91 -4.31
N SER A 112 -6.11 4.75 -3.71
CA SER A 112 -5.91 4.49 -2.28
C SER A 112 -4.52 3.91 -2.05
N LEU A 113 -3.76 4.55 -1.17
CA LEU A 113 -2.46 4.12 -0.69
C LEU A 113 -2.61 3.65 0.75
N VAL A 114 -2.16 2.43 1.05
CA VAL A 114 -2.07 1.92 2.41
C VAL A 114 -0.61 1.66 2.71
N TYR A 115 -0.10 2.25 3.79
CA TYR A 115 1.31 2.18 4.15
C TYR A 115 1.50 2.15 5.66
N MET A 116 2.70 1.79 6.09
CA MET A 116 3.14 1.88 7.47
C MET A 116 4.44 2.70 7.54
N VAL A 117 4.72 3.25 8.71
CA VAL A 117 5.92 4.07 8.94
C VAL A 117 6.80 3.36 9.96
N ARG A 118 8.12 3.45 9.79
CA ARG A 118 9.11 2.90 10.71
C ARG A 118 10.11 3.95 11.15
N ASN A 119 10.54 3.83 12.40
CA ASN A 119 11.76 4.43 12.91
C ASN A 119 12.81 3.32 13.08
N GLY A 120 13.78 3.25 12.16
CA GLY A 120 14.70 2.13 12.08
C GLY A 120 13.96 0.80 11.83
N THR A 121 14.04 -0.14 12.79
CA THR A 121 13.36 -1.43 12.71
C THR A 121 11.95 -1.41 13.31
N ALA A 122 11.65 -0.43 14.17
CA ALA A 122 10.42 -0.35 14.94
C ALA A 122 9.29 0.31 14.14
N PRO A 123 8.10 -0.33 14.00
CA PRO A 123 6.95 0.32 13.40
C PRO A 123 6.42 1.44 14.31
N LEU A 124 6.05 2.56 13.70
CA LEU A 124 5.39 3.67 14.37
C LEU A 124 3.89 3.40 14.50
N ASN A 125 3.32 3.81 15.63
CA ASN A 125 1.87 3.77 15.84
C ASN A 125 1.16 4.64 14.79
N GLY A 126 0.10 4.11 14.19
CA GLY A 126 -0.68 4.80 13.17
C GLY A 126 -1.26 6.12 13.68
N THR A 127 -1.63 6.21 14.97
CA THR A 127 -2.06 7.49 15.56
C THR A 127 -0.94 8.53 15.59
N ALA A 128 0.26 8.15 16.03
CA ALA A 128 1.39 9.08 16.10
C ALA A 128 1.80 9.53 14.69
N ALA A 129 1.84 8.61 13.72
CA ALA A 129 2.17 8.92 12.34
C ALA A 129 1.08 9.75 11.64
N SER A 130 -0.19 9.47 11.89
CA SER A 130 -1.32 10.29 11.41
C SER A 130 -1.24 11.72 11.95
N ASN A 131 -0.95 11.87 13.24
CA ASN A 131 -0.78 13.17 13.88
C ASN A 131 0.35 13.98 13.27
N LEU A 132 1.47 13.38 12.84
CA LEU A 132 2.55 14.11 12.15
C LEU A 132 2.04 14.73 10.84
N LEU A 133 1.45 13.92 9.95
CA LEU A 133 0.96 14.40 8.66
C LEU A 133 -0.22 15.38 8.80
N GLY A 134 -1.03 15.23 9.85
CA GLY A 134 -2.13 16.16 10.16
C GLY A 134 -1.69 17.59 10.51
N GLN A 135 -0.39 17.82 10.73
CA GLN A 135 0.17 19.16 11.00
C GLN A 135 0.50 19.91 9.71
N LEU A 136 0.47 19.23 8.57
CA LEU A 136 0.66 19.82 7.26
C LEU A 136 -0.70 20.07 6.60
N THR A 137 -0.79 21.13 5.79
CA THR A 137 -2.01 21.39 5.01
C THR A 137 -2.09 20.42 3.84
N ALA A 138 -3.29 20.24 3.29
CA ALA A 138 -3.50 19.34 2.16
C ALA A 138 -2.73 19.78 0.91
N GLU A 139 -2.55 21.09 0.72
CA GLU A 139 -1.76 21.68 -0.36
C GLU A 139 -0.28 21.32 -0.21
N MET A 140 0.27 21.45 1.02
CA MET A 140 1.67 21.13 1.27
C MET A 140 1.95 19.63 1.10
N VAL A 141 1.06 18.77 1.61
CA VAL A 141 1.15 17.33 1.39
C VAL A 141 1.07 17.03 -0.10
N GLY A 142 0.12 17.63 -0.82
CA GLY A 142 -0.03 17.44 -2.26
C GLY A 142 1.18 17.90 -3.08
N TYR A 143 1.83 18.99 -2.66
CA TYR A 143 3.06 19.49 -3.25
C TYR A 143 4.17 18.45 -3.19
N PHE A 144 4.44 17.85 -2.02
CA PHE A 144 5.48 16.83 -1.90
C PHE A 144 5.11 15.48 -2.54
N LEU A 145 3.82 15.13 -2.53
CA LEU A 145 3.35 13.91 -3.19
C LEU A 145 3.31 14.06 -4.73
N PHE A 146 3.36 15.29 -5.25
CA PHE A 146 3.05 15.65 -6.64
C PHE A 146 1.69 15.12 -7.11
N TYR A 147 0.77 14.91 -6.17
CA TYR A 147 -0.58 14.41 -6.42
C TYR A 147 -1.53 15.07 -5.45
N PRO A 148 -2.69 15.56 -5.91
CA PRO A 148 -3.68 16.17 -5.02
C PRO A 148 -4.31 15.11 -4.10
N PRO A 149 -4.13 15.21 -2.77
CA PRO A 149 -4.75 14.28 -1.84
C PRO A 149 -6.21 14.66 -1.57
N LEU A 150 -7.08 13.66 -1.46
CA LEU A 150 -8.45 13.77 -0.94
C LEU A 150 -8.51 13.44 0.55
N VAL A 151 -7.70 12.47 0.97
CA VAL A 151 -7.62 11.98 2.35
C VAL A 151 -6.15 11.83 2.70
N ILE A 152 -5.76 12.30 3.88
CA ILE A 152 -4.36 12.31 4.34
C ILE A 152 -4.25 11.49 5.61
N ALA A 153 -3.46 10.41 5.56
CA ALA A 153 -3.03 9.66 6.73
C ALA A 153 -4.16 9.24 7.69
N GLU A 154 -5.32 8.87 7.16
CA GLU A 154 -6.39 8.32 7.99
C GLU A 154 -5.96 6.98 8.56
N ARG A 155 -6.25 6.78 9.85
CA ARG A 155 -6.07 5.47 10.46
C ARG A 155 -7.02 4.49 9.82
N LYS A 156 -6.54 3.28 9.53
CA LYS A 156 -7.44 2.23 9.08
C LYS A 156 -8.32 1.80 10.26
N CYS A 157 -9.64 2.04 10.17
CA CYS A 157 -10.58 1.51 11.15
C CYS A 157 -10.90 0.03 10.83
N PRO A 158 -11.10 -0.84 11.84
CA PRO A 158 -11.71 -2.13 11.62
C PRO A 158 -13.16 -1.90 11.17
N SER A 159 -13.44 -2.08 9.89
CA SER A 159 -14.83 -2.15 9.40
C SER A 159 -15.50 -3.39 10.00
N ALA A 160 -16.76 -3.29 10.42
CA ALA A 160 -17.58 -4.42 10.88
C ALA A 160 -17.79 -5.53 9.83
N SER A 161 -17.32 -5.31 8.58
CA SER A 161 -17.23 -6.33 7.52
C SER A 161 -15.87 -7.04 7.43
N SER A 162 -14.92 -6.74 8.32
CA SER A 162 -13.57 -7.31 8.33
C SER A 162 -13.48 -8.51 9.28
N MET A 163 -14.22 -9.57 8.97
CA MET A 163 -13.92 -10.91 9.49
C MET A 163 -12.51 -11.33 9.00
N PRO A 164 -11.70 -12.00 9.84
CA PRO A 164 -10.29 -12.23 9.55
C PRO A 164 -10.12 -13.47 8.66
N TYR A 165 -10.63 -13.42 7.44
CA TYR A 165 -10.32 -14.46 6.47
C TYR A 165 -10.15 -13.83 5.09
N ILE A 166 -9.16 -14.37 4.38
CA ILE A 166 -8.72 -14.04 3.02
C ILE A 166 -7.55 -13.07 3.00
N LEU A 167 -6.49 -13.57 2.39
CA LEU A 167 -5.13 -13.26 2.73
C LEU A 167 -4.53 -12.51 1.54
N MET A 168 -4.24 -11.23 1.73
CA MET A 168 -3.59 -10.42 0.72
C MET A 168 -2.11 -10.76 0.66
N ILE A 169 -1.61 -11.04 -0.55
CA ILE A 169 -0.19 -11.21 -0.83
C ILE A 169 0.47 -9.83 -0.72
N HIS A 170 1.55 -9.72 0.06
CA HIS A 170 2.56 -8.67 -0.05
C HIS A 170 3.93 -9.27 -0.50
N ILE A 171 4.10 -9.75 -1.74
CA ILE A 171 5.38 -9.58 -2.48
C ILE A 171 5.83 -8.12 -2.35
N LYS A 172 6.82 -7.88 -1.50
CA LYS A 172 7.44 -6.56 -1.46
C LYS A 172 7.94 -6.25 -2.88
N CYS A 173 7.59 -5.08 -3.43
CA CYS A 173 8.24 -4.63 -4.66
C CYS A 173 9.76 -4.78 -4.45
N PRO A 174 10.47 -5.45 -5.37
CA PRO A 174 11.87 -5.82 -5.17
C PRO A 174 12.62 -4.60 -4.66
N GLN A 175 13.23 -4.76 -3.48
CA GLN A 175 13.80 -3.65 -2.74
C GLN A 175 14.85 -2.93 -3.59
N LYS A 176 14.80 -1.60 -3.50
CA LYS A 176 15.84 -0.62 -3.82
C LYS A 176 17.22 -1.27 -4.00
N GLN A 177 17.59 -1.60 -5.24
CA GLN A 177 19.00 -1.71 -5.60
C GLN A 177 19.52 -0.27 -5.55
N ILE A 178 20.35 0.02 -4.55
CA ILE A 178 21.32 1.11 -4.63
C ILE A 178 22.35 0.69 -5.68
#